data_AF-A0A7J8NBZ8-F1
#
_entry.id   AF-A0A7J8NBZ8-F1
#
_cell.length_a   1.000
_cell.length_b   1.000
_cell.length_c   1.000
_cell.angle_alpha   90.00
_cell.angle_beta   90.00
_cell.angle_gamma   90.00
#
_symmetry.space_group_name_H-M   'P 1'
#
loop_
_entity.id
_entity.type
_entity.pdbx_description
1 polymer ?
#
loop_
_entity_poly.entity_id
_entity_poly.type
_entity_poly.pdbx_seq_one_letter_code
_entity_poly.pdbx_strand_id
1 'polypeptide(L)' 'LGNCTEAELWRILDGLNLLLEKRFDRVSIQTDSIEAVNIIQDDSSRNSNSTLIKRIFQVLNMFK' A
#
# COMPACT_ATOMS: atom_id res chain seq x y z
N LEU A 1 -4.77 6.39 20.46
CA LEU A 1 -3.78 5.48 19.82
C LEU A 1 -4.42 4.99 18.54
N GLY A 2 -3.88 5.38 17.38
CA GLY A 2 -4.36 4.89 16.09
C GLY A 2 -4.08 3.39 15.95
N ASN A 3 -4.86 2.71 15.12
CA ASN A 3 -4.64 1.30 14.82
C ASN A 3 -3.25 1.16 14.16
N CYS A 4 -2.36 0.34 14.72
CA CYS A 4 -0.99 0.16 14.21
C CYS A 4 -0.97 -0.18 12.71
N THR A 5 -1.98 -0.92 12.23
CA THR A 5 -2.14 -1.24 10.81
C THR A 5 -2.37 0.00 9.95
N GLU A 6 -3.14 0.98 10.42
CA GLU A 6 -3.41 2.21 9.64
C GLU A 6 -2.13 3.04 9.47
N ALA A 7 -1.34 3.17 10.54
CA ALA A 7 -0.05 3.84 10.47
C ALA A 7 0.90 3.15 9.49
N GLU A 8 0.92 1.81 9.47
CA GLU A 8 1.76 1.05 8.54
C GLU A 8 1.30 1.22 7.08
N LEU A 9 -0.01 1.23 6.82
CA LEU A 9 -0.54 1.51 5.48
C LEU A 9 -0.19 2.92 4.99
N TRP A 10 -0.21 3.92 5.87
CA TRP A 10 0.27 5.27 5.53
C TRP A 10 1.75 5.28 5.17
N ARG A 11 2.60 4.60 5.95
CA ARG A 11 4.04 4.46 5.65
C ARG A 11 4.29 3.80 4.29
N ILE A 12 3.51 2.77 3.95
CA ILE A 12 3.57 2.10 2.65
C ILE A 12 3.19 3.06 1.52
N LEU A 13 2.09 3.81 1.66
CA LEU A 13 1.66 4.78 0.67
C LEU A 13 2.71 5.88 0.43
N ASP A 14 3.28 6.42 1.51
CA ASP A 14 4.33 7.44 1.42
C ASP A 14 5.57 6.90 0.69
N GLY A 15 6.00 5.69 1.01
CA GLY A 15 7.09 5.01 0.30
C GLY A 15 6.81 4.81 -1.18
N LEU A 16 5.59 4.38 -1.54
CA LEU A 16 5.18 4.21 -2.93
C LEU A 16 5.19 5.55 -3.71
N ASN A 17 4.70 6.63 -3.12
CA ASN A 17 4.70 7.95 -3.77
C ASN A 17 6.14 8.43 -4.05
N LEU A 18 7.07 8.22 -3.13
CA LEU A 18 8.49 8.55 -3.33
C LEU A 18 9.11 7.75 -4.48
N LEU A 19 8.75 6.47 -4.62
CA LEU A 19 9.25 5.60 -5.68
C LEU A 19 8.61 5.91 -7.04
N LEU A 20 7.37 6.37 -7.05
CA LEU A 20 6.64 6.72 -8.27
C LEU A 20 7.35 7.85 -9.04
N GLU A 21 7.87 8.85 -8.31
CA GLU A 21 8.66 9.95 -8.89
C GLU A 21 9.93 9.48 -9.59
N LYS A 22 10.47 8.33 -9.18
CA LYS A 22 11.72 7.76 -9.70
C LYS A 22 11.52 6.84 -10.90
N ARG A 23 10.26 6.57 -11.31
CA ARG A 23 9.89 5.73 -12.47
C ARG A 23 10.52 4.32 -12.43
N PHE A 24 10.53 3.70 -11.25
CA PHE A 24 10.86 2.27 -11.17
C PHE A 24 9.78 1.44 -11.86
N ASP A 25 10.17 0.38 -12.57
CA ASP A 25 9.20 -0.53 -13.20
C ASP A 25 8.53 -1.41 -12.13
N ARG A 26 9.31 -1.92 -11.17
CA ARG A 26 8.86 -2.84 -10.12
C ARG A 26 9.21 -2.33 -8.74
N VAL A 27 8.32 -2.59 -7.79
CA VAL A 27 8.51 -2.29 -6.37
C VAL A 27 8.28 -3.54 -5.53
N SER A 28 9.13 -3.74 -4.53
CA SER A 28 8.93 -4.76 -3.48
C SER A 28 8.63 -4.04 -2.17
N ILE A 29 7.45 -4.29 -1.59
CA ILE A 29 7.06 -3.79 -0.28
C ILE A 29 7.48 -4.82 0.76
N GLN A 30 8.19 -4.38 1.80
CA GLN A 30 8.57 -5.19 2.95
C GLN A 30 8.01 -4.55 4.21
N THR A 31 7.27 -5.33 4.99
CA THR A 31 6.66 -4.90 6.26
C THR A 31 6.61 -6.10 7.21
N ASP A 32 6.70 -5.84 8.51
CA ASP A 32 6.52 -6.81 9.58
C ASP A 32 5.06 -6.89 10.08
N SER A 33 4.16 -6.04 9.56
CA SER A 33 2.73 -6.13 9.85
C SER A 33 2.05 -7.18 8.97
N ILE A 34 1.66 -8.29 9.60
CA ILE A 34 0.88 -9.34 8.93
C ILE A 34 -0.47 -8.82 8.44
N GLU A 35 -1.10 -7.86 9.14
CA GLU A 35 -2.36 -7.27 8.68
C GLU A 35 -2.16 -6.45 7.40
N ALA A 36 -1.07 -5.67 7.31
CA ALA A 36 -0.76 -4.91 6.10
C ALA A 36 -0.48 -5.84 4.91
N VAL A 37 0.23 -6.96 5.13
CA VAL A 37 0.44 -8.00 4.11
C VAL A 37 -0.89 -8.55 3.62
N ASN A 38 -1.77 -8.96 4.53
CA ASN A 38 -3.08 -9.51 4.18
C ASN A 38 -3.92 -8.50 3.39
N ILE A 39 -3.93 -7.24 3.80
CA ILE A 39 -4.65 -6.18 3.09
C ILE A 39 -4.08 -5.97 1.68
N ILE A 40 -2.77 -6.00 1.49
CA ILE A 40 -2.17 -5.71 0.17
C ILE A 40 -2.28 -6.91 -0.79
N GLN A 41 -2.22 -8.14 -0.26
CA GLN A 41 -2.29 -9.37 -1.07
C GLN A 41 -3.72 -9.84 -1.37
N ASP A 42 -4.69 -9.48 -0.55
CA ASP A 42 -6.08 -9.88 -0.76
C ASP A 42 -6.73 -9.03 -1.86
N ASP A 43 -7.04 -9.64 -3.01
CA ASP A 43 -7.70 -8.95 -4.13
C ASP A 43 -9.08 -8.38 -3.76
N SER A 44 -9.75 -8.92 -2.74
CA SER A 44 -11.04 -8.40 -2.26
C SER A 44 -10.90 -7.00 -1.64
N SER A 45 -9.74 -6.69 -1.08
CA SER A 45 -9.42 -5.40 -0.48
C SER A 45 -9.33 -4.26 -1.50
N ARG A 46 -9.19 -4.56 -2.80
CA ARG A 46 -9.27 -3.56 -3.89
C ARG A 46 -10.62 -2.85 -3.90
N ASN A 47 -11.68 -3.52 -3.43
CA ASN A 47 -13.02 -2.98 -3.28
C ASN A 47 -13.31 -2.46 -1.85
N SER A 48 -12.29 -2.36 -0.99
CA SER A 48 -12.42 -1.83 0.38
C SER A 48 -13.04 -0.43 0.37
N ASN A 49 -13.90 -0.11 1.34
CA ASN A 49 -14.43 1.25 1.52
C ASN A 49 -13.39 2.25 2.05
N SER A 50 -12.18 1.80 2.42
CA SER A 50 -11.09 2.65 2.86
C SER A 50 -10.44 3.41 1.70
N THR A 51 -10.47 4.74 1.76
CA THR A 51 -9.78 5.61 0.80
C THR A 51 -8.27 5.35 0.76
N LEU A 52 -7.65 5.05 1.91
CA LEU A 52 -6.23 4.75 2.02
C LEU A 52 -5.86 3.48 1.24
N ILE A 53 -6.61 2.40 1.44
CA ILE A 53 -6.38 1.12 0.75
C ILE A 53 -6.58 1.30 -0.75
N LYS A 54 -7.67 1.96 -1.18
CA LYS A 54 -7.89 2.30 -2.60
C LYS A 54 -6.72 3.05 -3.20
N ARG A 55 -6.16 4.02 -2.47
CA ARG A 55 -5.05 4.83 -2.96
C ARG A 55 -3.77 4.02 -3.12
N ILE A 56 -3.46 3.12 -2.18
CA ILE A 56 -2.33 2.20 -2.28
C ILE A 56 -2.44 1.35 -3.56
N PHE A 57 -3.61 0.74 -3.81
CA PHE A 57 -3.80 -0.07 -5.02
C PHE A 57 -3.73 0.75 -6.32
N GLN A 58 -4.24 1.98 -6.32
CA GLN A 58 -4.11 2.88 -7.48
C GLN A 58 -2.64 3.14 -7.81
N VAL A 59 -1.82 3.44 -6.81
CA VAL A 59 -0.39 3.71 -7.00
C VAL A 59 0.36 2.44 -7.40
N LEU A 60 0.03 1.29 -6.79
CA LEU A 60 0.59 -0.01 -7.19
C LEU A 60 0.34 -0.33 -8.66
N ASN A 61 -0.86 -0.05 -9.18
CA ASN A 61 -1.19 -0.25 -10.60
C ASN A 61 -0.43 0.69 -11.56
N MET A 62 0.31 1.69 -11.05
CA MET A 62 1.17 2.55 -11.86
C MET A 62 2.57 1.96 -12.06
N PHE A 63 2.99 1.02 -11.21
CA PHE A 63 4.20 0.22 -11.40
C PHE A 63 3.85 -0.98 -12.31
N LYS A 64 4.70 -1.27 -13.31
CA LYS A 64 4.42 -2.22 -14.40
C LYS A 64 5.17 -3.55 -14.27
#